data_AF-A0A726LJV9-F1
#
_entry.id   AF-A0A726LJV9-F1
#
_cell.length_a   1.000
_cell.length_b   1.000
_cell.length_c   1.000
_cell.angle_alpha   90.00
_cell.angle_beta   90.00
_cell.angle_gamma   90.00
#
_symmetry.space_group_name_H-M   'P 1'
#
loop_
_entity.id
_entity.type
_entity.pdbx_description
1 polymer ?
#
loop_
_entity_poly.entity_id
_entity_poly.type
_entity_poly.pdbx_seq_one_letter_code
_entity_poly.pdbx_strand_id
1 'polypeptide(L)'
;QYIDLSLPKKLEHVDHGLPNATLVFCQSLKNELELQLNKEFSHGFLLSLGYHLNNIIQKRTRSRTNTWIRHYRVDNLEEYESALTIKKRLYKEFDIDINDDEVVYLTILLASLVVRERDKHIHVIVATHGDMIASNMVDIAKILIAEDNISAVNMPLDIRPNQAIAQIKQTITAYSNAKGFLLLVDMGSLIQAGYLLSQECNVPVRTLDMVSTPLVIEALRRSALLDADLDDIYLSLQHFKGYGVSEHNAVVTGNKPLAVLAICSSGEGIARKLKNLLSSVLEEMNRKDIHIINLSVEEVLNTKHKITTEYQVLLSIGVINPGLDVPYISLPDFFSPKGELTFQTIIGGAFPVMVENKNPVTLTKLAEQYLQEFLTYLNPKKIVPIVMLFLQQLKEQRHFDEFGSNLLNMIVHTCVAIERSVRNETITYNKLNREAYLMSELFKIYQKANEILEDKLDVKLNDDELLFIIDMLEKE
;
A
#
# COMPACT_ATOMS: atom_id res chain seq x y z
N GLN A 1 35.37 -26.42 22.62
CA GLN A 1 35.99 -26.75 21.33
C GLN A 1 35.53 -25.69 20.36
N TYR A 2 36.44 -24.88 19.82
CA TYR A 2 36.10 -23.86 18.83
C TYR A 2 35.66 -24.59 17.55
N ILE A 3 34.44 -24.32 17.11
CA ILE A 3 33.89 -24.84 15.87
C ILE A 3 34.66 -24.16 14.74
N ASP A 4 35.26 -24.97 13.87
CA ASP A 4 35.93 -24.52 12.65
C ASP A 4 34.90 -23.89 11.71
N LEU A 5 34.85 -22.55 11.71
CA LEU A 5 33.89 -21.74 10.95
C LEU A 5 34.41 -21.54 9.53
N SER A 6 34.27 -22.57 8.70
CA SER A 6 34.37 -22.40 7.24
C SER A 6 33.09 -21.75 6.71
N LEU A 7 33.26 -20.69 5.90
CA LEU A 7 32.16 -20.02 5.22
C LEU A 7 31.45 -21.00 4.27
N PRO A 8 30.12 -20.90 4.07
CA PRO A 8 29.44 -21.65 3.03
C PRO A 8 30.02 -21.25 1.67
N LYS A 9 30.47 -22.23 0.86
CA LYS A 9 31.09 -22.03 -0.47
C LYS A 9 30.33 -21.09 -1.44
N LYS A 10 29.02 -20.91 -1.25
CA LYS A 10 28.19 -20.00 -2.08
C LYS A 10 28.37 -18.51 -1.75
N LEU A 11 28.87 -18.16 -0.56
CA LEU A 11 29.05 -16.78 -0.09
C LEU A 11 30.46 -16.23 -0.31
N GLU A 12 31.43 -17.07 -0.69
CA GLU A 12 32.83 -16.69 -0.95
C GLU A 12 33.01 -15.84 -2.23
N HIS A 13 32.00 -15.80 -3.11
CA HIS A 13 32.10 -15.19 -4.44
C HIS A 13 31.35 -13.85 -4.61
N VAL A 14 30.76 -13.31 -3.54
CA VAL A 14 30.06 -12.01 -3.58
C VAL A 14 30.84 -11.03 -2.71
N ASP A 15 31.32 -9.93 -3.31
CA ASP A 15 31.92 -8.83 -2.54
C ASP A 15 30.81 -8.05 -1.84
N HIS A 16 30.58 -8.36 -0.56
CA HIS A 16 29.56 -7.73 0.26
C HIS A 16 29.93 -6.31 0.70
N GLY A 17 31.13 -5.80 0.37
CA GLY A 17 31.62 -4.50 0.85
C GLY A 17 31.78 -4.42 2.38
N LEU A 18 31.78 -5.57 3.07
CA LEU A 18 31.92 -5.71 4.53
C LEU A 18 33.29 -6.32 4.87
N PRO A 19 34.01 -5.81 5.89
CA PRO A 19 35.25 -6.43 6.33
C PRO A 19 35.05 -7.87 6.81
N ASN A 20 35.98 -8.78 6.48
CA ASN A 20 35.91 -10.19 6.89
C ASN A 20 35.72 -10.37 8.41
N ALA A 21 36.37 -9.54 9.22
CA ALA A 21 36.20 -9.57 10.68
C ALA A 21 34.74 -9.30 11.11
N THR A 22 34.05 -8.38 10.43
CA THR A 22 32.65 -8.06 10.71
C THR A 22 31.72 -9.19 10.25
N LEU A 23 32.01 -9.83 9.13
CA LEU A 23 31.23 -10.97 8.63
C LEU A 23 31.31 -12.16 9.60
N VAL A 24 32.52 -12.50 10.07
CA VAL A 24 32.73 -13.58 11.05
C VAL A 24 31.99 -13.28 12.36
N PHE A 25 32.06 -12.03 12.83
CA PHE A 25 31.32 -11.59 14.01
C PHE A 25 29.80 -11.70 13.83
N CYS A 26 29.26 -11.25 12.70
CA CYS A 26 27.83 -11.33 12.41
C CYS A 26 27.34 -12.77 12.25
N GLN A 27 28.15 -13.65 11.67
CA GLN A 27 27.83 -15.08 11.58
C GLN A 27 27.81 -15.74 12.96
N SER A 28 28.77 -15.40 13.83
CA SER A 28 28.77 -15.87 15.22
C SER A 28 27.54 -15.37 15.98
N LEU A 29 27.15 -14.11 15.78
CA LEU A 29 25.94 -13.55 16.38
C LEU A 29 24.70 -14.25 15.87
N LYS A 30 24.57 -14.45 14.55
CA LYS A 30 23.42 -15.14 13.94
C LYS A 30 23.13 -16.46 14.67
N ASN A 31 24.14 -17.34 14.74
CA ASN A 31 23.97 -18.66 15.36
C ASN A 31 23.56 -18.56 16.84
N GLU A 32 24.10 -17.60 17.58
CA GLU A 32 23.76 -17.38 19.00
C GLU A 32 22.33 -16.88 19.16
N LEU A 33 21.91 -15.92 18.35
CA LEU A 33 20.58 -15.33 18.40
C LEU A 33 19.50 -16.31 17.92
N GLU A 34 19.77 -17.13 16.91
CA GLU A 34 18.83 -18.18 16.45
C GLU A 34 18.56 -19.21 17.54
N LEU A 35 19.60 -19.58 18.31
CA LEU A 35 19.44 -20.46 19.48
C LEU A 35 18.66 -19.80 20.61
N GLN A 36 18.86 -18.50 20.84
CA GLN A 36 18.13 -17.75 21.88
C GLN A 36 16.64 -17.59 21.54
N LEU A 37 16.33 -17.26 20.29
CA LEU A 37 14.95 -17.01 19.84
C LEU A 37 14.22 -18.28 19.42
N ASN A 38 14.94 -19.39 19.23
CA ASN A 38 14.43 -20.62 18.62
C ASN A 38 13.75 -20.36 17.25
N LYS A 39 14.33 -19.44 16.46
CA LYS A 39 13.84 -19.02 15.13
C LYS A 39 15.04 -18.82 14.21
N GLU A 40 14.87 -19.12 12.92
CA GLU A 40 15.90 -18.87 11.91
C GLU A 40 15.82 -17.41 11.42
N PHE A 41 16.96 -16.82 11.06
CA PHE A 41 16.99 -15.52 10.37
C PHE A 41 17.18 -15.69 8.87
N SER A 42 16.55 -14.79 8.09
CA SER A 42 16.58 -14.81 6.64
C SER A 42 18.00 -14.67 6.05
N HIS A 43 18.16 -14.98 4.77
CA HIS A 43 19.46 -14.86 4.08
C HIS A 43 19.98 -13.41 4.08
N GLY A 44 19.08 -12.41 4.15
CA GLY A 44 19.40 -10.98 4.25
C GLY A 44 19.89 -10.51 5.63
N PHE A 45 19.93 -11.38 6.64
CA PHE A 45 20.41 -11.07 7.98
C PHE A 45 21.84 -10.54 7.99
N LEU A 46 22.75 -11.26 7.29
CA LEU A 46 24.17 -10.92 7.26
C LEU A 46 24.41 -9.56 6.60
N LEU A 47 23.58 -9.19 5.61
CA LEU A 47 23.68 -7.91 4.93
C LEU A 47 23.15 -6.78 5.82
N SER A 48 21.93 -6.93 6.33
CA SER A 48 21.23 -5.89 7.09
C SER A 48 21.90 -5.61 8.44
N LEU A 49 22.16 -6.67 9.22
CA LEU A 49 22.86 -6.54 10.48
C LEU A 49 24.35 -6.25 10.26
N GLY A 50 24.98 -6.87 9.26
CA GLY A 50 26.40 -6.66 8.96
C GLY A 50 26.73 -5.22 8.60
N TYR A 51 25.96 -4.55 7.74
CA TYR A 51 26.16 -3.13 7.45
C TYR A 51 25.92 -2.24 8.66
N HIS A 52 24.89 -2.54 9.45
CA HIS A 52 24.58 -1.76 10.64
C HIS A 52 25.70 -1.84 11.68
N LEU A 53 26.13 -3.06 12.01
CA LEU A 53 27.23 -3.29 12.95
C LEU A 53 28.57 -2.78 12.41
N ASN A 54 28.85 -2.93 11.11
CA ASN A 54 30.04 -2.36 10.49
C ASN A 54 30.08 -0.83 10.62
N ASN A 55 28.95 -0.16 10.43
CA ASN A 55 28.85 1.29 10.65
C ASN A 55 29.15 1.68 12.10
N ILE A 56 28.64 0.92 13.08
CA ILE A 56 28.92 1.14 14.51
C ILE A 56 30.41 0.94 14.81
N ILE A 57 30.98 -0.17 14.32
CA ILE A 57 32.40 -0.54 14.55
C ILE A 57 33.35 0.49 13.92
N GLN A 58 33.08 0.92 12.68
CA GLN A 58 33.95 1.85 11.95
C GLN A 58 33.88 3.28 12.49
N LYS A 59 32.69 3.77 12.88
CA LYS A 59 32.51 5.18 13.21
C LYS A 59 32.98 5.54 14.62
N ARG A 60 33.16 4.59 15.55
CA ARG A 60 33.65 4.78 16.96
C ARG A 60 33.14 6.04 17.69
N THR A 61 32.01 6.59 17.25
CA THR A 61 31.48 7.88 17.69
C THR A 61 30.07 7.64 18.18
N ARG A 62 29.76 8.28 19.32
CA ARG A 62 28.48 8.19 20.04
C ARG A 62 27.30 8.05 19.06
N SER A 63 26.54 6.96 19.22
CA SER A 63 25.30 6.69 18.49
C SER A 63 24.48 7.98 18.37
N ARG A 64 24.14 8.34 17.13
CA ARG A 64 23.25 9.47 16.86
C ARG A 64 21.93 9.16 17.55
N THR A 65 21.51 10.03 18.46
CA THR A 65 20.22 9.95 19.15
C THR A 65 19.08 9.98 18.13
N ASN A 66 18.53 8.81 17.79
CA ASN A 66 17.38 8.67 16.90
C ASN A 66 16.09 8.93 17.71
N THR A 67 15.70 10.20 17.79
CA THR A 67 14.60 10.67 18.65
C THR A 67 13.23 10.08 18.28
N TRP A 68 13.06 9.61 17.04
CA TRP A 68 11.80 9.01 16.56
C TRP A 68 11.52 7.64 17.19
N ILE A 69 12.57 6.89 17.58
CA ILE A 69 12.48 5.51 18.07
C ILE A 69 11.91 5.43 19.49
N ARG A 70 12.02 6.52 20.28
CA ARG A 70 11.57 6.58 21.68
C ARG A 70 10.07 6.43 21.90
N HIS A 71 9.27 6.47 20.83
CA HIS A 71 7.83 6.24 20.89
C HIS A 71 7.46 4.75 20.87
N TYR A 72 8.40 3.86 20.53
CA TYR A 72 8.16 2.42 20.48
C TYR A 72 8.49 1.76 21.82
N ARG A 73 7.49 1.14 22.46
CA ARG A 73 7.71 0.27 23.63
C ARG A 73 8.11 -1.12 23.13
N VAL A 74 9.40 -1.38 23.06
CA VAL A 74 9.96 -2.66 22.55
C VAL A 74 10.25 -3.68 23.63
N ASP A 75 10.18 -3.30 24.91
CA ASP A 75 10.50 -4.19 26.05
C ASP A 75 9.62 -5.45 26.10
N ASN A 76 8.47 -5.42 25.43
CA ASN A 76 7.54 -6.55 25.32
C ASN A 76 7.81 -7.46 24.10
N LEU A 77 8.77 -7.13 23.25
CA LEU A 77 9.13 -7.93 22.07
C LEU A 77 10.13 -9.02 22.46
N GLU A 78 9.94 -10.23 21.93
CA GLU A 78 10.79 -11.39 22.20
C GLU A 78 12.26 -11.14 21.79
N GLU A 79 12.47 -10.30 20.77
CA GLU A 79 13.80 -9.97 20.24
C GLU A 79 14.59 -8.97 21.09
N TYR A 80 13.99 -8.40 22.16
CA TYR A 80 14.64 -7.40 23.01
C TYR A 80 15.87 -7.96 23.74
N GLU A 81 15.77 -9.16 24.30
CA GLU A 81 16.89 -9.83 24.98
C GLU A 81 18.03 -10.18 24.01
N SER A 82 17.69 -10.50 22.75
CA SER A 82 18.67 -10.71 21.68
C SER A 82 19.40 -9.42 21.31
N ALA A 83 18.72 -8.28 21.28
CA ALA A 83 19.36 -6.97 21.09
C ALA A 83 20.32 -6.62 22.25
N LEU A 84 19.95 -6.94 23.50
CA LEU A 84 20.84 -6.80 24.66
C LEU A 84 22.06 -7.73 24.57
N THR A 85 21.91 -8.92 23.98
CA THR A 85 23.03 -9.82 23.71
C THR A 85 24.01 -9.20 22.70
N ILE A 86 23.52 -8.58 21.63
CA ILE A 86 24.36 -7.83 20.67
C ILE A 86 25.13 -6.71 21.39
N LYS A 87 24.46 -5.92 22.24
CA LYS A 87 25.11 -4.86 23.05
C LYS A 87 26.28 -5.42 23.87
N LYS A 88 26.08 -6.54 24.57
CA LYS A 88 27.13 -7.19 25.37
C LYS A 88 28.30 -7.68 24.51
N ARG A 89 28.02 -8.25 23.33
CA ARG A 89 29.05 -8.75 22.40
C ARG A 89 29.87 -7.60 21.80
N LEU A 90 29.23 -6.50 21.41
CA LEU A 90 29.91 -5.28 20.94
C LEU A 90 30.85 -4.71 22.00
N TYR A 91 30.42 -4.66 23.25
CA TYR A 91 31.28 -4.21 24.35
C TYR A 91 32.48 -5.15 24.56
N LYS A 92 32.24 -6.46 24.58
CA LYS A 92 33.29 -7.46 24.85
C LYS A 92 34.36 -7.56 23.75
N GLU A 93 33.97 -7.47 22.48
CA GLU A 93 34.87 -7.73 21.35
C GLU A 93 35.45 -6.46 20.74
N PHE A 94 34.74 -5.34 20.83
CA PHE A 94 35.15 -4.09 20.19
C PHE A 94 35.29 -2.91 21.17
N ASP A 95 35.01 -3.10 22.47
CA ASP A 95 34.96 -2.04 23.49
C ASP A 95 33.99 -0.90 23.13
N ILE A 96 32.86 -1.27 22.50
CA ILE A 96 31.82 -0.35 22.07
C ILE A 96 30.58 -0.53 22.95
N ASP A 97 30.27 0.48 23.74
CA ASP A 97 29.00 0.57 24.46
C ASP A 97 27.98 1.37 23.65
N ILE A 98 26.83 0.74 23.36
CA ILE A 98 25.73 1.34 22.61
C ILE A 98 24.61 1.80 23.56
N ASN A 99 23.97 2.92 23.21
CA ASN A 99 22.89 3.49 24.03
C ASN A 99 21.58 2.68 23.90
N ASP A 100 20.59 3.00 24.72
CA ASP A 100 19.31 2.29 24.71
C ASP A 100 18.52 2.55 23.42
N ASP A 101 18.64 3.73 22.81
CA ASP A 101 18.03 4.03 21.50
C ASP A 101 18.52 3.04 20.42
N GLU A 102 19.80 2.63 20.48
CA GLU A 102 20.40 1.62 19.61
C GLU A 102 19.90 0.20 19.91
N VAL A 103 19.70 -0.12 21.19
CA VAL A 103 19.09 -1.39 21.60
C VAL A 103 17.68 -1.48 21.02
N VAL A 104 16.87 -0.42 21.13
CA VAL A 104 15.52 -0.38 20.55
C VAL A 104 15.55 -0.56 19.03
N TYR A 105 16.48 0.10 18.34
CA TYR A 105 16.67 -0.09 16.90
C TYR A 105 17.00 -1.54 16.55
N LEU A 106 17.95 -2.15 17.27
CA LEU A 106 18.33 -3.55 17.07
C LEU A 106 17.16 -4.49 17.32
N THR A 107 16.32 -4.23 18.33
CA THR A 107 15.12 -5.03 18.58
C THR A 107 14.16 -4.98 17.39
N ILE A 108 13.88 -3.80 16.84
CA ILE A 108 13.02 -3.64 15.66
C ILE A 108 13.64 -4.34 14.44
N LEU A 109 14.94 -4.16 14.23
CA LEU A 109 15.67 -4.79 13.12
C LEU A 109 15.59 -6.32 13.23
N LEU A 110 15.87 -6.90 14.41
CA LEU A 110 15.77 -8.34 14.63
C LEU A 110 14.35 -8.84 14.40
N ALA A 111 13.34 -8.16 14.95
CA ALA A 111 11.94 -8.52 14.74
C ALA A 111 11.53 -8.51 13.25
N SER A 112 12.18 -7.69 12.43
CA SER A 112 11.98 -7.67 10.96
C SER A 112 12.75 -8.75 10.20
N LEU A 113 13.79 -9.33 10.80
CA LEU A 113 14.67 -10.33 10.17
C LEU A 113 14.37 -11.77 10.60
N VAL A 114 13.67 -11.93 11.73
CA VAL A 114 13.18 -13.23 12.21
C VAL A 114 12.24 -13.80 11.16
N VAL A 115 12.56 -15.00 10.66
CA VAL A 115 11.64 -15.77 9.82
C VAL A 115 10.51 -16.25 10.72
N ARG A 116 9.40 -15.51 10.73
CA ARG A 116 8.18 -15.93 11.44
C ARG A 116 7.63 -17.16 10.71
N GLU A 117 7.15 -18.14 11.48
CA GLU A 117 6.56 -19.37 10.96
C GLU A 117 5.61 -19.05 9.81
N ARG A 118 6.01 -19.42 8.59
CA ARG A 118 5.32 -19.23 7.29
C ARG A 118 3.99 -18.49 7.43
N ASP A 119 4.06 -17.18 7.59
CA ASP A 119 2.95 -16.33 7.25
C ASP A 119 2.61 -16.67 5.80
N LYS A 120 1.34 -16.97 5.55
CA LYS A 120 0.87 -17.43 4.25
C LYS A 120 1.27 -16.38 3.18
N HIS A 121 2.34 -16.60 2.43
CA HIS A 121 2.78 -15.67 1.38
C HIS A 121 2.01 -15.92 0.08
N ILE A 122 2.01 -14.93 -0.80
CA ILE A 122 1.63 -15.15 -2.20
C ILE A 122 2.77 -15.92 -2.87
N HIS A 123 2.44 -17.03 -3.54
CA HIS A 123 3.43 -17.82 -4.27
C HIS A 123 3.38 -17.48 -5.75
N VAL A 124 4.52 -17.12 -6.34
CA VAL A 124 4.61 -16.75 -7.76
C VAL A 124 4.90 -18.01 -8.58
N ILE A 125 4.16 -18.23 -9.67
CA ILE A 125 4.42 -19.31 -10.62
C ILE A 125 4.69 -18.69 -11.98
N VAL A 126 5.88 -18.92 -12.53
CA VAL A 126 6.22 -18.52 -13.91
C VAL A 126 6.02 -19.73 -14.82
N ALA A 127 5.16 -19.61 -15.82
CA ALA A 127 4.90 -20.69 -16.77
C ALA A 127 5.04 -20.20 -18.21
N THR A 128 6.00 -20.74 -18.97
CA THR A 128 6.25 -20.28 -20.35
C THR A 128 6.51 -21.45 -21.28
N HIS A 129 6.33 -21.22 -22.58
CA HIS A 129 6.80 -22.12 -23.63
C HIS A 129 8.33 -22.19 -23.64
N GLY A 130 8.86 -23.30 -24.16
CA GLY A 130 10.29 -23.57 -24.25
C GLY A 130 10.85 -24.27 -23.01
N ASP A 131 12.07 -24.81 -23.16
CA ASP A 131 12.60 -25.82 -22.22
C ASP A 131 13.09 -25.25 -20.89
N MET A 132 13.57 -24.00 -20.89
CA MET A 132 14.24 -23.39 -19.73
C MET A 132 13.89 -21.93 -19.49
N ILE A 133 12.93 -21.36 -20.22
CA ILE A 133 12.65 -19.91 -20.17
C ILE A 133 12.11 -19.52 -18.78
N ALA A 134 11.08 -20.22 -18.30
CA ALA A 134 10.52 -19.95 -16.97
C ALA A 134 11.55 -20.21 -15.87
N SER A 135 12.28 -21.33 -15.92
CA SER A 135 13.32 -21.65 -14.94
C SER A 135 14.38 -20.57 -14.85
N ASN A 136 14.91 -20.10 -15.99
CA ASN A 136 15.93 -19.07 -16.00
C ASN A 136 15.42 -17.73 -15.44
N MET A 137 14.17 -17.34 -15.75
CA MET A 137 13.56 -16.14 -15.17
C MET A 137 13.43 -16.24 -13.65
N VAL A 138 13.02 -17.40 -13.14
CA VAL A 138 12.89 -17.67 -11.71
C VAL A 138 14.24 -17.65 -11.01
N ASP A 139 15.27 -18.29 -11.57
CA ASP A 139 16.61 -18.31 -10.99
C ASP A 139 17.20 -16.90 -10.86
N ILE A 140 17.02 -16.06 -11.89
CA ILE A 140 17.43 -14.65 -11.84
C ILE A 140 16.70 -13.91 -10.73
N ALA A 141 15.37 -14.07 -10.63
CA ALA A 141 14.57 -13.38 -9.62
C ALA A 141 14.94 -13.81 -8.19
N LYS A 142 15.15 -15.12 -7.96
CA LYS A 142 15.60 -15.66 -6.67
C LYS A 142 16.93 -15.07 -6.23
N ILE A 143 17.90 -14.98 -7.14
CA ILE A 143 19.22 -14.42 -6.83
C ILE A 143 19.11 -12.92 -6.47
N LEU A 144 18.28 -12.17 -7.18
CA LEU A 144 18.18 -10.71 -6.99
C LEU A 144 17.34 -10.30 -5.78
N ILE A 145 16.26 -11.03 -5.50
CA ILE A 145 15.33 -10.69 -4.41
C ILE A 145 15.64 -11.46 -3.12
N ALA A 146 16.42 -12.56 -3.21
CA ALA A 146 16.75 -13.46 -2.11
C ALA A 146 15.52 -14.09 -1.44
N GLU A 147 14.51 -14.45 -2.25
CA GLU A 147 13.23 -15.02 -1.81
C GLU A 147 12.90 -16.30 -2.58
N ASP A 148 12.24 -17.24 -1.91
CA ASP A 148 12.02 -18.61 -2.39
C ASP A 148 10.56 -18.95 -2.74
N ASN A 149 9.63 -18.03 -2.51
CA ASN A 149 8.19 -18.16 -2.80
C ASN A 149 7.87 -18.00 -4.31
N ILE A 150 8.66 -18.65 -5.16
CA ILE A 150 8.51 -18.66 -6.60
C ILE A 150 8.86 -20.02 -7.22
N SER A 151 8.15 -20.43 -8.27
CA SER A 151 8.38 -21.69 -8.99
C SER A 151 8.25 -21.52 -10.50
N ALA A 152 8.91 -22.40 -11.25
CA ALA A 152 8.90 -22.40 -12.71
C ALA A 152 8.18 -23.63 -13.28
N VAL A 153 7.45 -23.44 -14.37
CA VAL A 153 6.87 -24.51 -15.20
C VAL A 153 7.24 -24.25 -16.66
N ASN A 154 8.11 -25.09 -17.21
CA ASN A 154 8.50 -25.00 -18.61
C ASN A 154 7.55 -25.85 -19.47
N MET A 155 7.14 -25.34 -20.63
CA MET A 155 6.37 -26.08 -21.63
C MET A 155 7.17 -26.21 -22.94
N PRO A 156 8.10 -27.18 -23.01
CA PRO A 156 8.67 -27.66 -24.26
C PRO A 156 7.63 -27.89 -25.36
N LEU A 157 8.04 -27.79 -26.63
CA LEU A 157 7.13 -27.87 -27.79
C LEU A 157 6.45 -29.24 -27.96
N ASP A 158 7.00 -30.29 -27.36
CA ASP A 158 6.43 -31.64 -27.32
C ASP A 158 5.42 -31.83 -26.18
N ILE A 159 5.34 -30.89 -25.23
CA ILE A 159 4.37 -30.91 -24.12
C ILE A 159 3.08 -30.21 -24.56
N ARG A 160 1.94 -30.88 -24.32
CA ARG A 160 0.62 -30.29 -24.59
C ARG A 160 0.22 -29.34 -23.46
N PRO A 161 -0.57 -28.28 -23.74
CA PRO A 161 -1.05 -27.34 -22.72
C PRO A 161 -1.64 -27.97 -21.47
N ASN A 162 -2.47 -29.02 -21.61
CA ASN A 162 -3.10 -29.68 -20.47
C ASN A 162 -2.09 -30.36 -19.54
N GLN A 163 -0.94 -30.79 -20.06
CA GLN A 163 0.14 -31.37 -19.25
C GLN A 163 0.86 -30.27 -18.47
N ALA A 164 1.12 -29.10 -19.08
CA ALA A 164 1.68 -27.95 -18.37
C ALA A 164 0.73 -27.44 -17.28
N ILE A 165 -0.58 -27.37 -17.56
CA ILE A 165 -1.60 -27.02 -16.55
C ILE A 165 -1.59 -28.02 -15.38
N ALA A 166 -1.44 -29.32 -15.66
CA ALA A 166 -1.31 -30.33 -14.61
C ALA A 166 -0.04 -30.13 -13.76
N GLN A 167 1.08 -29.70 -14.34
CA GLN A 167 2.29 -29.36 -13.59
C GLN A 167 2.06 -28.12 -12.71
N ILE A 168 1.42 -27.07 -13.23
CA ILE A 168 1.06 -25.88 -12.43
C ILE A 168 0.15 -26.30 -11.24
N LYS A 169 -0.82 -27.20 -11.49
CA LYS A 169 -1.68 -27.76 -10.44
C LYS A 169 -0.86 -28.48 -9.36
N GLN A 170 0.11 -29.31 -9.75
CA GLN A 170 1.00 -29.98 -8.81
C GLN A 170 1.77 -28.97 -7.95
N THR A 171 2.29 -27.90 -8.56
CA THR A 171 2.94 -26.81 -7.83
C THR A 171 1.99 -26.17 -6.81
N ILE A 172 0.77 -25.80 -7.21
CA ILE A 172 -0.24 -25.23 -6.30
C ILE A 172 -0.49 -26.16 -5.10
N THR A 173 -0.66 -27.46 -5.35
CA THR A 173 -0.91 -28.42 -4.27
C THR A 173 0.28 -28.63 -3.34
N ALA A 174 1.52 -28.50 -3.84
CA ALA A 174 2.73 -28.61 -3.03
C ALA A 174 2.90 -27.43 -2.06
N TYR A 175 2.31 -26.27 -2.39
CA TYR A 175 2.34 -25.04 -1.60
C TYR A 175 0.96 -24.68 -1.05
N SER A 176 0.21 -25.67 -0.54
CA SER A 176 -1.16 -25.49 -0.04
C SER A 176 -1.33 -24.47 1.11
N ASN A 177 -0.24 -24.06 1.76
CA ASN A 177 -0.23 -23.05 2.82
C ASN A 177 -0.14 -21.61 2.29
N ALA A 178 -0.04 -21.37 0.98
CA ALA A 178 0.02 -20.02 0.42
C ALA A 178 -1.30 -19.24 0.60
N LYS A 179 -1.24 -17.90 0.70
CA LYS A 179 -2.43 -17.01 0.70
C LYS A 179 -3.15 -17.03 -0.66
N GLY A 180 -2.38 -17.26 -1.72
CA GLY A 180 -2.84 -17.32 -3.10
C GLY A 180 -1.66 -17.45 -4.05
N PHE A 181 -1.96 -17.55 -5.34
CA PHE A 181 -0.98 -17.78 -6.39
C PHE A 181 -1.05 -16.71 -7.47
N LEU A 182 0.10 -16.13 -7.80
CA LEU A 182 0.25 -15.24 -8.94
C LEU A 182 0.90 -16.01 -10.10
N LEU A 183 0.13 -16.31 -11.13
CA LEU A 183 0.56 -17.04 -12.30
C LEU A 183 1.01 -16.04 -13.39
N LEU A 184 2.30 -16.04 -13.73
CA LEU A 184 2.88 -15.22 -14.79
C LEU A 184 3.13 -16.11 -16.00
N VAL A 185 2.47 -15.81 -17.12
CA VAL A 185 2.53 -16.62 -18.34
C VAL A 185 3.01 -15.81 -19.53
N ASP A 186 3.57 -16.50 -20.54
CA ASP A 186 3.97 -15.85 -21.78
C ASP A 186 2.77 -15.56 -22.69
N MET A 187 2.03 -16.61 -23.08
CA MET A 187 0.99 -16.53 -24.09
C MET A 187 0.06 -17.76 -24.11
N GLY A 188 -1.00 -17.66 -24.92
CA GLY A 188 -1.79 -18.80 -25.37
C GLY A 188 -2.68 -19.43 -24.30
N SER A 189 -2.80 -20.75 -24.34
CA SER A 189 -3.70 -21.54 -23.49
C SER A 189 -3.37 -21.47 -22.00
N LEU A 190 -2.15 -21.06 -21.62
CA LEU A 190 -1.74 -20.91 -20.22
C LEU A 190 -2.46 -19.74 -19.53
N ILE A 191 -2.95 -18.75 -20.28
CA ILE A 191 -3.72 -17.61 -19.74
C ILE A 191 -5.01 -18.09 -19.06
N GLN A 192 -5.67 -19.09 -19.64
CA GLN A 192 -6.92 -19.66 -19.11
C GLN A 192 -6.69 -20.58 -17.91
N ALA A 193 -5.45 -21.01 -17.67
CA ALA A 193 -5.11 -21.94 -16.61
C ALA A 193 -5.44 -21.37 -15.22
N GLY A 194 -5.22 -20.07 -14.99
CA GLY A 194 -5.47 -19.47 -13.67
C GLY A 194 -6.92 -19.58 -13.20
N TYR A 195 -7.88 -19.31 -14.08
CA TYR A 195 -9.30 -19.43 -13.76
C TYR A 195 -9.69 -20.87 -13.45
N LEU A 196 -9.25 -21.82 -14.29
CA LEU A 196 -9.52 -23.25 -14.09
C LEU A 196 -8.92 -23.76 -12.78
N LEU A 197 -7.66 -23.44 -12.52
CA LEU A 197 -6.94 -23.87 -11.32
C LEU A 197 -7.51 -23.24 -10.05
N SER A 198 -7.96 -21.98 -10.11
CA SER A 198 -8.60 -21.34 -8.96
C SER A 198 -9.86 -22.09 -8.52
N GLN A 199 -10.68 -22.54 -9.48
CA GLN A 199 -11.88 -23.34 -9.19
C GLN A 199 -11.53 -24.76 -8.74
N GLU A 200 -10.65 -25.45 -9.46
CA GLU A 200 -10.34 -26.86 -9.17
C GLU A 200 -9.58 -27.05 -7.86
N CYS A 201 -8.72 -26.11 -7.47
CA CYS A 201 -7.92 -26.19 -6.25
C CYS A 201 -8.54 -25.43 -5.08
N ASN A 202 -9.63 -24.68 -5.30
CA ASN A 202 -10.27 -23.83 -4.29
C ASN A 202 -9.29 -22.88 -3.58
N VAL A 203 -8.41 -22.25 -4.37
CA VAL A 203 -7.44 -21.25 -3.91
C VAL A 203 -7.47 -20.00 -4.80
N PRO A 204 -7.19 -18.80 -4.28
CA PRO A 204 -7.10 -17.60 -5.10
C PRO A 204 -5.93 -17.70 -6.09
N VAL A 205 -6.23 -17.53 -7.38
CA VAL A 205 -5.22 -17.45 -8.44
C VAL A 205 -5.48 -16.22 -9.31
N ARG A 206 -4.44 -15.44 -9.58
CA ARG A 206 -4.46 -14.34 -10.56
C ARG A 206 -3.43 -14.60 -11.66
N THR A 207 -3.75 -14.23 -12.89
CA THR A 207 -2.91 -14.52 -14.05
C THR A 207 -2.57 -13.27 -14.83
N LEU A 208 -1.28 -13.05 -15.06
CA LEU A 208 -0.75 -12.01 -15.95
C LEU A 208 -0.08 -12.68 -17.15
N ASP A 209 -0.37 -12.18 -18.34
CA ASP A 209 0.27 -12.59 -19.58
C ASP A 209 1.49 -11.70 -19.90
N MET A 210 2.16 -11.98 -21.02
CA MET A 210 3.35 -11.27 -21.48
C MET A 210 4.47 -11.20 -20.42
N VAL A 211 4.72 -12.33 -19.74
CA VAL A 211 5.75 -12.39 -18.71
C VAL A 211 7.12 -12.02 -19.27
N SER A 212 7.85 -11.21 -18.49
CA SER A 212 9.21 -10.81 -18.76
C SER A 212 10.03 -10.89 -17.47
N THR A 213 11.35 -11.04 -17.57
CA THR A 213 12.23 -11.13 -16.39
C THR A 213 12.02 -9.95 -15.41
N PRO A 214 11.90 -8.68 -15.84
CA PRO A 214 11.59 -7.57 -14.94
C PRO A 214 10.26 -7.73 -14.20
N LEU A 215 9.22 -8.24 -14.88
CA LEU A 215 7.91 -8.49 -14.27
C LEU A 215 8.01 -9.57 -13.19
N VAL A 216 8.77 -10.63 -13.46
CA VAL A 216 9.01 -11.72 -12.49
C VAL A 216 9.74 -11.21 -11.24
N ILE A 217 10.79 -10.40 -11.43
CA ILE A 217 11.54 -9.79 -10.31
C ILE A 217 10.61 -8.91 -9.46
N GLU A 218 9.81 -8.04 -10.09
CA GLU A 218 8.90 -7.14 -9.35
C GLU A 218 7.79 -7.90 -8.64
N ALA A 219 7.24 -8.94 -9.28
CA ALA A 219 6.24 -9.82 -8.69
C ALA A 219 6.79 -10.52 -7.43
N LEU A 220 7.98 -11.09 -7.52
CA LEU A 220 8.63 -11.75 -6.39
C LEU A 220 8.89 -10.74 -5.25
N ARG A 221 9.46 -9.58 -5.57
CA ARG A 221 9.74 -8.51 -4.60
C ARG A 221 8.50 -8.07 -3.83
N ARG A 222 7.34 -7.94 -4.49
CA ARG A 222 6.08 -7.55 -3.84
C ARG A 222 5.44 -8.69 -3.05
N SER A 223 5.54 -9.92 -3.54
CA SER A 223 5.00 -11.10 -2.86
C SER A 223 5.69 -11.43 -1.53
N ALA A 224 6.91 -10.93 -1.34
CA ALA A 224 7.70 -11.07 -0.13
C ALA A 224 7.33 -10.06 0.98
N LEU A 225 6.49 -9.05 0.68
CA LEU A 225 6.06 -8.07 1.69
C LEU A 225 5.11 -8.71 2.72
N LEU A 226 5.27 -8.33 3.99
CA LEU A 226 4.32 -8.68 5.05
C LEU A 226 2.93 -8.16 4.70
N ASP A 227 1.93 -9.02 4.86
CA ASP A 227 0.51 -8.77 4.54
C ASP A 227 0.20 -8.37 3.10
N ALA A 228 1.03 -8.80 2.14
CA ALA A 228 0.73 -8.62 0.74
C ALA A 228 -0.60 -9.30 0.33
N ASP A 229 -1.47 -8.52 -0.31
CA ASP A 229 -2.72 -8.98 -0.90
C ASP A 229 -2.52 -9.34 -2.39
N LEU A 230 -3.13 -10.45 -2.82
CA LEU A 230 -2.97 -10.98 -4.18
C LEU A 230 -3.51 -10.00 -5.24
N ASP A 231 -4.65 -9.36 -4.96
CA ASP A 231 -5.33 -8.47 -5.90
C ASP A 231 -4.58 -7.15 -6.02
N ASP A 232 -4.08 -6.62 -4.91
CA ASP A 232 -3.23 -5.42 -4.93
C ASP A 232 -1.93 -5.65 -5.73
N ILE A 233 -1.27 -6.81 -5.55
CA ILE A 233 -0.10 -7.16 -6.35
C ILE A 233 -0.49 -7.24 -7.83
N TYR A 234 -1.54 -7.99 -8.16
CA TYR A 234 -2.01 -8.19 -9.53
C TYR A 234 -2.28 -6.86 -10.26
N LEU A 235 -3.11 -6.00 -9.68
CA LEU A 235 -3.49 -4.71 -10.28
C LEU A 235 -2.27 -3.79 -10.50
N SER A 236 -1.32 -3.82 -9.57
CA SER A 236 -0.11 -3.01 -9.68
C SER A 236 0.82 -3.47 -10.80
N LEU A 237 0.88 -4.78 -11.05
CA LEU A 237 1.73 -5.38 -12.07
C LEU A 237 1.13 -5.31 -13.48
N GLN A 238 -0.19 -5.21 -13.61
CA GLN A 238 -0.84 -4.98 -14.92
C GLN A 238 -0.30 -3.75 -15.66
N HIS A 239 0.16 -2.74 -14.92
CA HIS A 239 0.65 -1.49 -15.47
C HIS A 239 2.18 -1.37 -15.42
N PHE A 240 2.88 -2.45 -15.06
CA PHE A 240 4.33 -2.44 -14.93
C PHE A 240 5.00 -2.43 -16.31
N LYS A 241 5.75 -1.36 -16.61
CA LYS A 241 6.46 -1.19 -17.90
C LYS A 241 7.95 -1.53 -17.84
N GLY A 242 8.43 -2.18 -16.77
CA GLY A 242 9.84 -2.46 -16.56
C GLY A 242 10.60 -1.33 -15.84
N TYR A 243 11.81 -1.64 -15.38
CA TYR A 243 12.67 -0.72 -14.62
C TYR A 243 13.40 0.33 -15.49
N GLY A 244 13.27 0.24 -16.82
CA GLY A 244 14.01 1.06 -17.79
C GLY A 244 13.15 2.08 -18.55
N VAL A 245 11.86 2.22 -18.24
CA VAL A 245 11.02 3.27 -18.84
C VAL A 245 11.17 4.55 -18.02
N SER A 246 12.40 5.09 -18.03
CA SER A 246 12.54 6.54 -18.10
C SER A 246 12.30 6.91 -19.56
N GLU A 247 11.32 7.79 -19.76
CA GLU A 247 11.16 8.72 -20.89
C GLU A 247 11.65 8.27 -22.28
N HIS A 248 10.72 8.26 -23.25
CA HIS A 248 10.90 7.97 -24.68
C HIS A 248 10.89 6.49 -25.07
N ASN A 249 9.69 5.95 -25.27
CA ASN A 249 9.28 5.20 -26.48
C ASN A 249 7.96 4.45 -26.19
N ALA A 250 6.90 5.20 -25.88
CA ALA A 250 5.57 4.69 -26.19
C ALA A 250 5.38 4.88 -27.70
N VAL A 251 5.13 3.80 -28.42
CA VAL A 251 4.73 3.83 -29.82
C VAL A 251 3.55 4.79 -29.95
N VAL A 252 3.83 5.95 -30.53
CA VAL A 252 2.86 7.00 -30.84
C VAL A 252 1.84 6.42 -31.80
N THR A 253 0.68 6.03 -31.28
CA THR A 253 -0.52 5.84 -32.09
C THR A 253 -1.47 6.99 -31.79
N GLY A 254 -1.27 8.08 -32.56
CA GLY A 254 -2.14 9.25 -32.59
C GLY A 254 -1.73 10.34 -31.58
N ASN A 255 -1.52 11.54 -32.10
CA ASN A 255 -1.17 12.76 -31.38
C ASN A 255 -2.36 13.28 -30.53
N LYS A 256 -2.92 12.44 -29.65
CA LYS A 256 -4.07 12.81 -28.83
C LYS A 256 -3.59 13.57 -27.59
N PRO A 257 -4.26 14.67 -27.22
CA PRO A 257 -3.97 15.35 -25.95
C PRO A 257 -4.16 14.40 -24.76
N LEU A 258 -3.23 14.46 -23.81
CA LEU A 258 -3.31 13.70 -22.56
C LEU A 258 -4.43 14.26 -21.70
N ALA A 259 -5.18 13.39 -21.01
CA ALA A 259 -6.23 13.83 -20.11
C ALA A 259 -6.35 13.01 -18.83
N VAL A 260 -6.81 13.68 -17.76
CA VAL A 260 -7.32 13.09 -16.52
C VAL A 260 -8.82 13.35 -16.46
N LEU A 261 -9.60 12.30 -16.19
CA LEU A 261 -11.04 12.43 -15.99
C LEU A 261 -11.35 12.69 -14.52
N ALA A 262 -12.13 13.73 -14.25
CA ALA A 262 -12.64 14.05 -12.93
C ALA A 262 -14.18 13.88 -12.91
N ILE A 263 -14.68 12.92 -12.15
CA ILE A 263 -16.08 12.49 -12.15
C ILE A 263 -16.74 12.89 -10.83
N CYS A 264 -17.79 13.70 -10.90
CA CYS A 264 -18.53 14.21 -9.74
C CYS A 264 -20.03 13.93 -9.84
N SER A 265 -20.70 13.90 -8.69
CA SER A 265 -22.15 13.67 -8.58
C SER A 265 -23.00 14.83 -9.13
N SER A 266 -22.51 16.08 -9.10
CA SER A 266 -23.16 17.23 -9.75
C SER A 266 -22.15 18.17 -10.42
N GLY A 267 -22.52 18.71 -11.58
CA GLY A 267 -21.62 19.40 -12.51
C GLY A 267 -21.24 20.85 -12.16
N GLU A 268 -21.77 21.46 -11.10
CA GLU A 268 -21.67 22.94 -10.96
C GLU A 268 -20.81 23.47 -9.80
N GLY A 269 -20.44 22.66 -8.79
CA GLY A 269 -19.68 23.13 -7.62
C GLY A 269 -18.41 22.34 -7.30
N ILE A 270 -18.59 21.10 -6.83
CA ILE A 270 -17.49 20.22 -6.37
C ILE A 270 -16.57 19.83 -7.53
N ALA A 271 -17.12 19.64 -8.73
CA ALA A 271 -16.36 19.34 -9.94
C ALA A 271 -15.32 20.43 -10.26
N ARG A 272 -15.67 21.72 -10.12
CA ARG A 272 -14.72 22.82 -10.34
C ARG A 272 -13.60 22.83 -9.31
N LYS A 273 -13.91 22.50 -8.05
CA LYS A 273 -12.92 22.44 -6.97
C LYS A 273 -11.94 21.28 -7.18
N LEU A 274 -12.44 20.09 -7.51
CA LEU A 274 -11.60 18.94 -7.86
C LEU A 274 -10.70 19.26 -9.07
N LYS A 275 -11.24 19.95 -10.07
CA LYS A 275 -10.45 20.43 -11.21
C LYS A 275 -9.34 21.40 -10.79
N ASN A 276 -9.63 22.36 -9.93
CA ASN A 276 -8.64 23.32 -9.45
C ASN A 276 -7.53 22.61 -8.65
N LEU A 277 -7.90 21.70 -7.74
CA LEU A 277 -6.96 20.88 -6.99
C LEU A 277 -6.05 20.07 -7.92
N LEU A 278 -6.63 19.35 -8.87
CA LEU A 278 -5.87 18.60 -9.86
C LEU A 278 -4.98 19.52 -10.70
N SER A 279 -5.45 20.73 -11.03
CA SER A 279 -4.65 21.71 -11.77
C SER A 279 -3.45 22.15 -10.95
N SER A 280 -3.62 22.45 -9.66
CA SER A 280 -2.53 22.83 -8.76
C SER A 280 -1.51 21.72 -8.56
N VAL A 281 -1.97 20.48 -8.36
CA VAL A 281 -1.07 19.32 -8.23
C VAL A 281 -0.30 19.08 -9.53
N LEU A 282 -0.96 19.17 -10.69
CA LEU A 282 -0.28 19.03 -11.98
C LEU A 282 0.69 20.19 -12.24
N GLU A 283 0.39 21.41 -11.80
CA GLU A 283 1.29 22.56 -11.89
C GLU A 283 2.53 22.38 -10.99
N GLU A 284 2.36 21.91 -9.75
CA GLU A 284 3.47 21.57 -8.85
C GLU A 284 4.37 20.47 -9.41
N MET A 285 3.76 19.49 -10.09
CA MET A 285 4.46 18.42 -10.81
C MET A 285 5.02 18.86 -12.17
N ASN A 286 4.83 20.12 -12.58
CA ASN A 286 5.24 20.66 -13.88
C ASN A 286 4.65 19.92 -15.11
N ARG A 287 3.43 19.37 -14.98
CA ARG A 287 2.68 18.60 -16.00
C ARG A 287 1.54 19.40 -16.62
N LYS A 288 1.87 20.53 -17.25
CA LYS A 288 0.90 21.42 -17.94
C LYS A 288 0.36 20.86 -19.26
N ASP A 289 0.92 19.75 -19.72
CA ASP A 289 0.55 19.00 -20.92
C ASP A 289 -0.69 18.10 -20.75
N ILE A 290 -1.17 17.96 -19.51
CA ILE A 290 -2.33 17.12 -19.18
C ILE A 290 -3.59 17.97 -19.04
N HIS A 291 -4.65 17.62 -19.78
CA HIS A 291 -5.96 18.25 -19.67
C HIS A 291 -6.80 17.61 -18.56
N ILE A 292 -7.54 18.43 -17.80
CA ILE A 292 -8.53 17.91 -16.85
C ILE A 292 -9.93 18.02 -17.47
N ILE A 293 -10.55 16.86 -17.69
CA ILE A 293 -11.90 16.75 -18.24
C ILE A 293 -12.85 16.43 -17.09
N ASN A 294 -13.70 17.39 -16.77
CA ASN A 294 -14.74 17.22 -15.76
C ASN A 294 -15.99 16.60 -16.40
N LEU A 295 -16.54 15.58 -15.76
CA LEU A 295 -17.79 14.96 -16.14
C LEU A 295 -18.68 14.73 -14.92
N SER A 296 -19.99 14.87 -15.12
CA SER A 296 -20.98 14.33 -14.21
C SER A 296 -21.17 12.82 -14.41
N VAL A 297 -21.75 12.15 -13.42
CA VAL A 297 -22.09 10.72 -13.50
C VAL A 297 -22.96 10.41 -14.73
N GLU A 298 -23.90 11.27 -15.08
CA GLU A 298 -24.77 11.12 -16.26
C GLU A 298 -24.01 11.31 -17.58
N GLU A 299 -23.12 12.29 -17.65
CA GLU A 299 -22.28 12.55 -18.83
C GLU A 299 -21.30 11.41 -19.09
N VAL A 300 -20.73 10.81 -18.05
CA VAL A 300 -19.85 9.64 -18.20
C VAL A 300 -20.58 8.53 -18.97
N LEU A 301 -21.81 8.19 -18.61
CA LEU A 301 -22.54 7.09 -19.26
C LEU A 301 -22.79 7.32 -20.76
N ASN A 302 -22.97 8.58 -21.18
CA ASN A 302 -23.29 8.94 -22.55
C ASN A 302 -22.08 9.29 -23.44
N THR A 303 -20.94 9.66 -22.84
CA THR A 303 -19.83 10.29 -23.57
C THR A 303 -18.52 9.48 -23.58
N LYS A 304 -18.49 8.28 -22.96
CA LYS A 304 -17.33 7.36 -22.91
C LYS A 304 -16.60 7.19 -24.24
N HIS A 305 -17.35 6.90 -25.31
CA HIS A 305 -16.77 6.65 -26.63
C HIS A 305 -16.14 7.90 -27.24
N LYS A 306 -16.76 9.07 -27.07
CA LYS A 306 -16.25 10.33 -27.61
C LYS A 306 -14.94 10.75 -26.94
N ILE A 307 -14.86 10.61 -25.63
CA ILE A 307 -13.69 11.03 -24.85
C ILE A 307 -12.47 10.16 -25.13
N THR A 308 -12.67 8.85 -25.23
CA THR A 308 -11.62 7.88 -25.60
C THR A 308 -11.16 8.04 -27.07
N THR A 309 -12.03 8.56 -27.95
CA THR A 309 -11.62 8.93 -29.31
C THR A 309 -10.82 10.23 -29.38
N GLU A 310 -11.14 11.24 -28.56
CA GLU A 310 -10.54 12.58 -28.62
C GLU A 310 -9.26 12.72 -27.77
N TYR A 311 -9.17 12.01 -26.64
CA TYR A 311 -8.09 12.14 -25.67
C TYR A 311 -7.41 10.81 -25.39
N GLN A 312 -6.13 10.88 -25.01
CA GLN A 312 -5.46 9.78 -24.34
C GLN A 312 -5.66 9.95 -22.83
N VAL A 313 -6.65 9.23 -22.30
CA VAL A 313 -6.97 9.29 -20.87
C VAL A 313 -5.94 8.49 -20.08
N LEU A 314 -5.29 9.14 -19.10
CA LEU A 314 -4.28 8.53 -18.23
C LEU A 314 -4.88 7.85 -17.01
N LEU A 315 -5.88 8.49 -16.39
CA LEU A 315 -6.60 7.97 -15.23
C LEU A 315 -7.96 8.67 -15.06
N SER A 316 -8.82 8.05 -14.27
CA SER A 316 -10.09 8.62 -13.82
C SER A 316 -10.15 8.74 -12.30
N ILE A 317 -10.60 9.88 -11.80
CA ILE A 317 -10.81 10.16 -10.38
C ILE A 317 -12.26 10.53 -10.17
N GLY A 318 -12.92 9.96 -9.16
CA GLY A 318 -14.26 10.42 -8.83
C GLY A 318 -15.04 9.58 -7.86
N VAL A 319 -16.32 9.89 -7.73
CA VAL A 319 -17.24 9.20 -6.81
C VAL A 319 -17.74 7.86 -7.36
N ILE A 320 -17.68 7.66 -8.68
CA ILE A 320 -18.11 6.45 -9.38
C ILE A 320 -17.07 6.05 -10.42
N ASN A 321 -16.78 4.75 -10.51
CA ASN A 321 -15.93 4.19 -11.54
C ASN A 321 -16.64 4.26 -12.90
N PRO A 322 -16.08 4.94 -13.92
CA PRO A 322 -16.70 5.05 -15.22
C PRO A 322 -16.68 3.74 -16.02
N GLY A 323 -16.02 2.67 -15.56
CA GLY A 323 -15.88 1.42 -16.32
C GLY A 323 -15.14 1.64 -17.64
N LEU A 324 -14.15 2.52 -17.63
CA LEU A 324 -13.20 2.74 -18.73
C LEU A 324 -11.98 1.83 -18.53
N ASP A 325 -11.30 1.47 -19.61
CA ASP A 325 -10.05 0.70 -19.59
C ASP A 325 -8.85 1.59 -19.21
N VAL A 326 -8.97 2.31 -18.09
CA VAL A 326 -7.96 3.19 -17.50
C VAL A 326 -7.99 3.06 -15.99
N PRO A 327 -6.87 3.31 -15.28
CA PRO A 327 -6.85 3.31 -13.82
C PRO A 327 -7.93 4.23 -13.24
N TYR A 328 -8.62 3.73 -12.21
CA TYR A 328 -9.61 4.47 -11.46
C TYR A 328 -9.13 4.65 -10.02
N ILE A 329 -9.15 5.89 -9.56
CA ILE A 329 -8.91 6.24 -8.17
C ILE A 329 -10.22 6.80 -7.63
N SER A 330 -10.80 6.13 -6.62
CA SER A 330 -11.98 6.70 -5.98
C SER A 330 -11.63 8.02 -5.31
N LEU A 331 -12.59 8.93 -5.21
CA LEU A 331 -12.34 10.22 -4.56
C LEU A 331 -11.79 10.04 -3.12
N PRO A 332 -12.30 9.11 -2.29
CA PRO A 332 -11.67 8.77 -1.00
C PRO A 332 -10.24 8.24 -1.12
N ASP A 333 -9.99 7.32 -2.06
CA ASP A 333 -8.67 6.73 -2.23
C ASP A 333 -7.66 7.77 -2.71
N PHE A 334 -8.06 8.71 -3.56
CA PHE A 334 -7.22 9.82 -4.05
C PHE A 334 -6.66 10.66 -2.90
N PHE A 335 -7.38 10.75 -1.78
CA PHE A 335 -6.94 11.43 -0.56
C PHE A 335 -6.23 10.52 0.44
N SER A 336 -6.04 9.24 0.11
CA SER A 336 -5.26 8.30 0.90
C SER A 336 -3.79 8.27 0.45
N PRO A 337 -2.85 7.85 1.29
CA PRO A 337 -1.46 7.61 0.86
C PRO A 337 -1.37 6.65 -0.32
N LYS A 338 -2.28 5.66 -0.39
CA LYS A 338 -2.37 4.70 -1.51
C LYS A 338 -2.74 5.41 -2.81
N GLY A 339 -3.76 6.28 -2.81
CA GLY A 339 -4.16 6.98 -4.03
C GLY A 339 -3.26 8.15 -4.39
N GLU A 340 -2.59 8.80 -3.43
CA GLU A 340 -1.53 9.78 -3.72
C GLU A 340 -0.36 9.12 -4.46
N LEU A 341 0.15 8.00 -3.92
CA LEU A 341 1.19 7.22 -4.58
C LEU A 341 0.72 6.73 -5.95
N THR A 342 -0.52 6.26 -6.06
CA THR A 342 -1.10 5.80 -7.32
C THR A 342 -1.18 6.94 -8.34
N PHE A 343 -1.67 8.11 -7.94
CA PHE A 343 -1.75 9.29 -8.79
C PHE A 343 -0.37 9.77 -9.24
N GLN A 344 0.57 9.92 -8.31
CA GLN A 344 1.95 10.31 -8.61
C GLN A 344 2.65 9.28 -9.49
N THR A 345 2.37 7.99 -9.35
CA THR A 345 2.95 6.95 -10.21
C THR A 345 2.40 7.03 -11.63
N ILE A 346 1.09 7.26 -11.79
CA ILE A 346 0.45 7.31 -13.12
C ILE A 346 0.79 8.62 -13.82
N ILE A 347 0.80 9.75 -13.10
CA ILE A 347 1.07 11.07 -13.64
C ILE A 347 2.58 11.33 -13.74
N GLY A 348 3.37 10.97 -12.74
CA GLY A 348 4.80 11.23 -12.63
C GLY A 348 5.69 10.09 -13.12
N GLY A 349 5.33 9.43 -14.23
CA GLY A 349 6.21 8.43 -14.84
C GLY A 349 7.62 8.98 -15.06
N ALA A 350 8.58 8.42 -14.33
CA ALA A 350 9.98 8.82 -14.09
C ALA A 350 10.19 9.74 -12.86
N PHE A 351 10.61 9.14 -11.74
CA PHE A 351 11.16 9.86 -10.58
C PHE A 351 12.34 10.76 -11.01
N PRO A 352 12.30 12.08 -10.77
CA PRO A 352 13.50 12.84 -10.49
C PRO A 352 13.80 12.75 -8.99
N VAL A 353 15.05 12.41 -8.70
CA VAL A 353 15.61 12.43 -7.35
C VAL A 353 15.68 13.86 -6.80
N MET A 354 15.28 13.99 -5.52
CA MET A 354 15.59 15.01 -4.50
C MET A 354 15.01 16.44 -4.60
N VAL A 355 14.26 16.82 -3.54
CA VAL A 355 14.68 17.88 -2.59
C VAL A 355 14.20 17.50 -1.18
N GLU A 356 15.10 17.58 -0.19
CA GLU A 356 14.76 17.59 1.24
C GLU A 356 13.79 18.75 1.54
N ASN A 357 12.49 18.48 1.64
CA ASN A 357 11.56 19.45 2.21
C ASN A 357 11.34 19.12 3.69
N LYS A 358 11.72 20.06 4.56
CA LYS A 358 11.71 19.97 6.04
C LYS A 358 10.32 19.93 6.67
N ASN A 359 9.31 19.46 5.95
CA ASN A 359 7.96 19.29 6.46
C ASN A 359 7.32 18.11 5.72
N PRO A 360 7.34 16.88 6.27
CA PRO A 360 6.55 15.81 5.68
C PRO A 360 5.09 16.27 5.68
N VAL A 361 4.48 16.22 4.50
CA VAL A 361 3.05 16.42 4.34
C VAL A 361 2.38 15.23 5.03
N THR A 362 1.64 15.49 6.11
CA THR A 362 0.90 14.46 6.85
C THR A 362 -0.58 14.49 6.47
N LEU A 363 -1.29 13.37 6.62
CA LEU A 363 -2.75 13.25 6.42
C LEU A 363 -3.56 14.32 7.16
N THR A 364 -3.08 14.78 8.31
CA THR A 364 -3.67 15.90 9.04
C THR A 364 -3.50 17.22 8.28
N LYS A 365 -2.32 17.52 7.73
CA LYS A 365 -2.10 18.73 6.90
C LYS A 365 -2.88 18.70 5.58
N LEU A 366 -3.05 17.52 4.97
CA LEU A 366 -3.82 17.37 3.71
C LEU A 366 -5.33 17.42 3.95
N ALA A 367 -5.86 16.79 4.99
CA ALA A 367 -7.26 16.96 5.39
C ALA A 367 -7.54 18.41 5.83
N GLU A 368 -6.58 19.06 6.50
CA GLU A 368 -6.65 20.49 6.85
C GLU A 368 -6.62 21.39 5.61
N GLN A 369 -5.76 21.13 4.61
CA GLN A 369 -5.72 21.87 3.35
C GLN A 369 -6.94 21.61 2.47
N TYR A 370 -7.41 20.36 2.38
CA TYR A 370 -8.64 19.98 1.69
C TYR A 370 -9.83 20.71 2.32
N LEU A 371 -10.09 20.52 3.62
CA LEU A 371 -11.18 21.22 4.31
C LEU A 371 -11.00 22.75 4.30
N GLN A 372 -9.78 23.30 4.17
CA GLN A 372 -9.55 24.75 4.00
C GLN A 372 -10.19 25.30 2.71
N GLU A 373 -10.37 24.45 1.69
CA GLU A 373 -11.01 24.80 0.42
C GLU A 373 -12.51 24.44 0.35
N PHE A 374 -13.02 23.61 1.27
CA PHE A 374 -14.44 23.27 1.41
C PHE A 374 -15.18 24.09 2.46
N LEU A 375 -14.48 24.51 3.52
CA LEU A 375 -15.00 25.29 4.63
C LEU A 375 -14.65 26.77 4.42
N THR A 376 -15.66 27.58 4.17
CA THR A 376 -15.58 29.04 3.98
C THR A 376 -15.37 29.76 5.31
N TYR A 377 -15.90 29.20 6.40
CA TYR A 377 -15.94 29.85 7.72
C TYR A 377 -15.32 29.03 8.84
N LEU A 378 -15.33 27.69 8.73
CA LEU A 378 -14.80 26.82 9.77
C LEU A 378 -13.31 26.53 9.55
N ASN A 379 -12.53 26.56 10.64
CA ASN A 379 -11.11 26.22 10.60
C ASN A 379 -10.93 24.68 10.73
N PRO A 380 -10.40 24.00 9.71
CA PRO A 380 -10.19 22.55 9.70
C PRO A 380 -9.41 22.02 10.91
N LYS A 381 -8.36 22.73 11.32
CA LYS A 381 -7.51 22.36 12.47
C LYS A 381 -8.28 22.31 13.79
N LYS A 382 -9.34 23.10 13.89
CA LYS A 382 -10.18 23.20 15.08
C LYS A 382 -11.39 22.29 15.01
N ILE A 383 -11.98 22.13 13.82
CA ILE A 383 -13.24 21.42 13.65
C ILE A 383 -13.08 19.90 13.58
N VAL A 384 -12.01 19.40 12.94
CA VAL A 384 -11.79 17.96 12.76
C VAL A 384 -11.67 17.23 14.11
N PRO A 385 -10.92 17.73 15.11
CA PRO A 385 -10.90 17.09 16.43
C PRO A 385 -12.28 17.00 17.10
N ILE A 386 -13.15 17.99 16.90
CA ILE A 386 -14.49 18.03 17.49
C ILE A 386 -15.42 17.03 16.78
N VAL A 387 -15.33 16.95 15.45
CA VAL A 387 -16.05 15.94 14.66
C VAL A 387 -15.59 14.53 15.01
N MET A 388 -14.30 14.33 15.29
CA MET A 388 -13.79 13.04 15.77
C MET A 388 -14.38 12.63 17.12
N LEU A 389 -14.61 13.58 18.04
CA LEU A 389 -15.28 13.29 19.32
C LEU A 389 -16.75 12.89 19.10
N PHE A 390 -17.45 13.58 18.20
CA PHE A 390 -18.81 13.21 17.80
C PHE A 390 -18.87 11.79 17.21
N LEU A 391 -17.98 11.45 16.27
CA LEU A 391 -17.92 10.11 15.66
C LEU A 391 -17.49 9.03 16.67
N GLN A 392 -16.58 9.36 17.59
CA GLN A 392 -16.19 8.44 18.66
C GLN A 392 -17.36 8.13 19.59
N GLN A 393 -18.17 9.13 19.95
CA GLN A 393 -19.35 8.90 20.77
C GLN A 393 -20.38 8.02 20.06
N LEU A 394 -20.58 8.20 18.75
CA LEU A 394 -21.42 7.30 17.95
C LEU A 394 -20.85 5.87 17.91
N LYS A 395 -19.53 5.72 17.73
CA LYS A 395 -18.84 4.44 17.76
C LYS A 395 -19.11 3.69 19.08
N GLU A 396 -18.96 4.37 20.20
CA GLU A 396 -19.14 3.80 21.54
C GLU A 396 -20.60 3.41 21.82
N GLN A 397 -21.56 4.26 21.43
CA GLN A 397 -23.00 4.01 21.68
C GLN A 397 -23.61 2.98 20.72
N ARG A 398 -23.05 2.81 19.52
CA ARG A 398 -23.51 1.84 18.51
C ARG A 398 -22.67 0.57 18.43
N HIS A 399 -21.56 0.51 19.17
CA HIS A 399 -20.58 -0.57 19.12
C HIS A 399 -20.05 -0.85 17.71
N PHE A 400 -19.76 0.21 16.95
CA PHE A 400 -19.16 0.06 15.62
C PHE A 400 -17.71 -0.41 15.70
N ASP A 401 -17.30 -1.24 14.73
CA ASP A 401 -15.90 -1.53 14.45
C ASP A 401 -15.14 -0.25 14.02
N GLU A 402 -13.83 -0.33 13.78
CA GLU A 402 -13.12 0.83 13.22
C GLU A 402 -13.74 1.28 11.90
N PHE A 403 -14.01 2.59 11.78
CA PHE A 403 -14.63 3.19 10.59
C PHE A 403 -13.84 2.99 9.29
N GLY A 404 -12.58 2.56 9.37
CA GLY A 404 -11.75 2.15 8.23
C GLY A 404 -11.69 3.22 7.13
N SER A 405 -11.91 2.81 5.88
CA SER A 405 -11.90 3.69 4.71
C SER A 405 -13.07 4.69 4.67
N ASN A 406 -14.13 4.52 5.46
CA ASN A 406 -15.27 5.44 5.50
C ASN A 406 -15.09 6.62 6.45
N LEU A 407 -14.08 6.59 7.32
CA LEU A 407 -13.84 7.64 8.32
C LEU A 407 -13.71 9.02 7.70
N LEU A 408 -12.96 9.13 6.59
CA LEU A 408 -12.76 10.41 5.91
C LEU A 408 -14.06 10.97 5.33
N ASN A 409 -14.91 10.12 4.73
CA ASN A 409 -16.21 10.53 4.22
C ASN A 409 -17.12 11.07 5.34
N MET A 410 -17.08 10.42 6.51
CA MET A 410 -17.85 10.86 7.68
C MET A 410 -17.36 12.20 8.22
N ILE A 411 -16.04 12.38 8.31
CA ILE A 411 -15.44 13.64 8.74
C ILE A 411 -15.83 14.77 7.78
N VAL A 412 -15.69 14.55 6.47
CA VAL A 412 -16.02 15.56 5.46
C VAL A 412 -17.51 15.89 5.48
N HIS A 413 -18.40 14.89 5.47
CA HIS A 413 -19.85 15.12 5.50
C HIS A 413 -20.27 15.91 6.74
N THR A 414 -19.77 15.50 7.91
CA THR A 414 -20.10 16.16 9.18
C THR A 414 -19.55 17.59 9.23
N CYS A 415 -18.32 17.84 8.74
CA CYS A 415 -17.76 19.20 8.68
C CYS A 415 -18.61 20.12 7.79
N VAL A 416 -19.06 19.64 6.63
CA VAL A 416 -19.92 20.41 5.70
C VAL A 416 -21.31 20.64 6.30
N ALA A 417 -21.88 19.65 7.00
CA ALA A 417 -23.16 19.79 7.70
C ALA A 417 -23.08 20.84 8.82
N ILE A 418 -21.98 20.87 9.58
CA ILE A 418 -21.75 21.90 10.60
C ILE A 418 -21.63 23.27 9.93
N GLU A 419 -20.92 23.39 8.80
CA GLU A 419 -20.81 24.67 8.11
C GLU A 419 -22.15 25.19 7.58
N ARG A 420 -23.01 24.33 7.03
CA ARG A 420 -24.38 24.71 6.66
C ARG A 420 -25.17 25.17 7.89
N SER A 421 -25.03 24.47 9.01
CA SER A 421 -25.69 24.84 10.27
C SER A 421 -25.21 26.21 10.78
N VAL A 422 -23.91 26.51 10.71
CA VAL A 422 -23.35 27.85 11.02
C VAL A 422 -23.91 28.92 10.10
N ARG A 423 -24.18 28.58 8.83
CA ARG A 423 -24.74 29.50 7.82
C ARG A 423 -26.27 29.59 7.86
N ASN A 424 -26.94 28.86 8.75
CA ASN A 424 -28.40 28.69 8.78
C ASN A 424 -28.98 28.16 7.44
N GLU A 425 -28.19 27.38 6.70
CA GLU A 425 -28.62 26.68 5.51
C GLU A 425 -29.17 25.31 5.90
N THR A 426 -30.25 24.87 5.24
CA THR A 426 -30.88 23.57 5.52
C THR A 426 -30.94 22.73 4.26
N ILE A 427 -30.87 21.43 4.45
CA ILE A 427 -31.10 20.41 3.43
C ILE A 427 -32.24 19.52 3.89
N THR A 428 -32.99 18.96 2.95
CA THR A 428 -34.13 18.09 3.26
C THR A 428 -33.80 16.64 2.97
N TYR A 429 -34.06 15.76 3.94
CA TYR A 429 -33.90 14.32 3.77
C TYR A 429 -35.19 13.74 3.15
N ASN A 430 -35.16 13.43 1.84
CA ASN A 430 -36.35 13.06 1.06
C ASN A 430 -36.50 11.55 0.80
N LYS A 431 -35.88 10.68 1.61
CA LYS A 431 -35.98 9.22 1.43
C LYS A 431 -37.18 8.61 2.17
N LEU A 432 -37.65 7.46 1.68
CA LEU A 432 -38.86 6.76 2.19
C LEU A 432 -38.76 6.33 3.67
N ASN A 433 -37.54 6.11 4.16
CA ASN A 433 -37.22 5.70 5.53
C ASN A 433 -37.20 6.87 6.54
N ARG A 434 -37.47 8.12 6.12
CA ARG A 434 -37.43 9.31 6.97
C ARG A 434 -38.20 9.16 8.28
N GLU A 435 -39.51 8.88 8.18
CA GLU A 435 -40.38 8.74 9.36
C GLU A 435 -39.95 7.58 10.26
N ALA A 436 -39.49 6.47 9.65
CA ALA A 436 -39.00 5.31 10.38
C ALA A 436 -37.75 5.65 11.21
N TYR A 437 -36.82 6.42 10.65
CA TYR A 437 -35.66 6.89 11.40
C TYR A 437 -36.04 7.89 12.49
N LEU A 438 -36.87 8.90 12.21
CA LEU A 438 -37.26 9.90 13.22
C LEU A 438 -37.92 9.28 14.46
N MET A 439 -38.67 8.18 14.28
CA MET A 439 -39.32 7.46 15.38
C MET A 439 -38.41 6.42 16.08
N SER A 440 -37.20 6.19 15.57
CA SER A 440 -36.32 5.12 16.06
C SER A 440 -35.53 5.50 17.33
N GLU A 441 -35.21 4.50 18.16
CA GLU A 441 -34.23 4.66 19.24
C GLU A 441 -32.84 5.03 18.71
N LEU A 442 -32.54 4.62 17.48
CA LEU A 442 -31.33 4.98 16.75
C LEU A 442 -31.22 6.51 16.57
N PHE A 443 -32.30 7.20 16.21
CA PHE A 443 -32.26 8.65 16.04
C PHE A 443 -31.95 9.39 17.35
N LYS A 444 -32.45 8.90 18.50
CA LYS A 444 -32.14 9.46 19.82
C LYS A 444 -30.65 9.36 20.16
N ILE A 445 -29.98 8.28 19.74
CA ILE A 445 -28.52 8.12 19.91
C ILE A 445 -27.77 9.22 19.15
N TYR A 446 -28.20 9.51 17.92
CA TYR A 446 -27.55 10.54 17.08
C TYR A 446 -27.88 11.95 17.56
N GLN A 447 -29.09 12.20 18.07
CA GLN A 447 -29.42 13.45 18.76
C GLN A 447 -28.56 13.68 20.00
N LYS A 448 -28.31 12.63 20.80
CA LYS A 448 -27.42 12.71 21.96
C LYS A 448 -25.97 12.94 21.55
N ALA A 449 -25.51 12.34 20.46
CA ALA A 449 -24.17 12.62 19.95
C ALA A 449 -24.04 14.08 19.48
N ASN A 450 -25.10 14.62 18.87
CA ASN A 450 -25.16 16.01 18.42
C ASN A 450 -24.99 17.04 19.56
N GLU A 451 -25.27 16.67 20.82
CA GLU A 451 -25.01 17.53 21.99
C GLU A 451 -23.52 17.87 22.14
N ILE A 452 -22.59 17.00 21.72
CA ILE A 452 -21.15 17.33 21.70
C ILE A 452 -20.86 18.50 20.76
N LEU A 453 -21.54 18.55 19.62
CA LEU A 453 -21.37 19.64 18.66
C LEU A 453 -21.96 20.94 19.24
N GLU A 454 -23.13 20.87 19.86
CA GLU A 454 -23.77 22.00 20.54
C GLU A 454 -22.87 22.56 21.67
N ASP A 455 -22.34 21.70 22.55
CA ASP A 455 -21.47 22.09 23.66
C ASP A 455 -20.13 22.71 23.22
N LYS A 456 -19.55 22.21 22.12
CA LYS A 456 -18.20 22.60 21.68
C LYS A 456 -18.19 23.73 20.66
N LEU A 457 -19.27 23.90 19.91
CA LEU A 457 -19.35 24.81 18.76
C LEU A 457 -20.51 25.80 18.83
N ASP A 458 -21.43 25.65 19.80
CA ASP A 458 -22.69 26.40 19.87
C ASP A 458 -23.54 26.23 18.59
N VAL A 459 -23.42 25.05 17.96
CA VAL A 459 -24.06 24.70 16.69
C VAL A 459 -24.66 23.31 16.80
N LYS A 460 -25.91 23.16 16.37
CA LYS A 460 -26.63 21.90 16.37
C LYS A 460 -26.98 21.50 14.95
N LEU A 461 -26.66 20.26 14.56
CA LEU A 461 -27.13 19.71 13.29
C LEU A 461 -28.66 19.54 13.35
N ASN A 462 -29.35 19.91 12.28
CA ASN A 462 -30.79 19.68 12.18
C ASN A 462 -31.09 18.18 11.97
N ASP A 463 -32.37 17.81 12.15
CA ASP A 463 -32.80 16.42 12.06
C ASP A 463 -32.46 15.80 10.70
N ASP A 464 -32.65 16.51 9.59
CA ASP A 464 -32.38 16.00 8.25
C ASP A 464 -30.88 15.72 8.01
N GLU A 465 -29.97 16.54 8.55
CA GLU A 465 -28.52 16.30 8.53
C GLU A 465 -28.16 15.04 9.34
N LEU A 466 -28.78 14.85 10.51
CA LEU A 466 -28.59 13.64 11.30
C LEU A 466 -29.10 12.40 10.56
N LEU A 467 -30.20 12.51 9.81
CA LEU A 467 -30.71 11.41 9.00
C LEU A 467 -29.76 11.03 7.85
N PHE A 468 -29.08 11.99 7.22
CA PHE A 468 -28.02 11.69 6.25
C PHE A 468 -26.82 10.99 6.90
N ILE A 469 -26.46 11.38 8.12
CA ILE A 469 -25.36 10.76 8.87
C ILE A 469 -25.74 9.33 9.28
N ILE A 470 -26.99 9.09 9.71
CA ILE A 470 -27.53 7.76 10.01
C ILE A 470 -27.49 6.88 8.77
N ASP A 471 -27.99 7.36 7.64
CA ASP A 471 -28.04 6.61 6.37
C ASP A 471 -26.64 6.24 5.84
N MET A 472 -25.64 7.06 6.15
CA MET A 472 -24.24 6.79 5.82
C MET A 472 -23.60 5.73 6.75
N LEU A 473 -23.99 5.71 8.02
CA LEU A 473 -23.37 4.88 9.07
C LEU A 473 -24.05 3.52 9.23
N GLU A 474 -25.36 3.47 9.13
CA GLU A 474 -26.20 2.32 9.49
C GLU A 474 -26.58 1.48 8.27
N LYS A 475 -25.64 1.32 7.31
CA LYS A 475 -25.87 0.49 6.11
C LYS A 475 -26.55 -0.83 6.49
N GLU A 476 -27.68 -1.13 5.85
CA GLU A 476 -28.31 -2.46 5.84
C GLU A 476 -27.33 -3.57 5.44
#